data_AF-A0A7N2LV34-F1
#
_entry.id   AF-A0A7N2LV34-F1
#
_cell.length_a   1.000
_cell.length_b   1.000
_cell.length_c   1.000
_cell.angle_alpha   90.00
_cell.angle_beta   90.00
_cell.angle_gamma   90.00
#
_symmetry.space_group_name_H-M   'P 1'
#
loop_
_entity.id
_entity.type
_entity.pdbx_description
1 polymer ?
#
loop_
_entity_poly.entity_id
_entity_poly.type
_entity_poly.pdbx_seq_one_letter_code
_entity_poly.pdbx_strand_id
1 'polypeptide(L)'
;MKAEALQRYIGIMDTIAQRHFKAGWDGKQEVIVFPLANRSFQFFGFWVISIPKNLPGTAFNRAIKASNLIRKELRVIIKQRKIDLAENKASPTQDILSHMLLTSDENGQYMNEMDIADKIIGLLIGGHDTASAAITFVVKYLAEFPDIYNEVLKGKLHLPFSIQ
;
A
#
# COMPACT_ATOMS: atom_id res chain seq x y z
N MET A 1 11.49 -1.42 9.89
CA MET A 1 11.95 -1.06 8.53
C MET A 1 12.76 0.22 8.66
N LYS A 2 13.98 0.30 8.10
CA LYS A 2 14.79 1.52 8.17
C LYS A 2 14.34 2.51 7.08
N ALA A 3 14.47 3.81 7.32
CA ALA A 3 13.98 4.86 6.41
C ALA A 3 14.65 4.81 5.03
N GLU A 4 15.92 4.41 4.97
CA GLU A 4 16.72 4.29 3.75
C GLU A 4 16.16 3.22 2.80
N ALA A 5 15.56 2.15 3.35
CA ALA A 5 14.93 1.11 2.56
C ALA A 5 13.66 1.59 1.83
N LEU A 6 13.10 2.76 2.21
CA LEU A 6 11.97 3.37 1.53
C LEU A 6 12.39 4.26 0.35
N GLN A 7 13.61 4.79 0.36
CA GLN A 7 14.10 5.70 -0.69
C GLN A 7 14.04 5.07 -2.09
N ARG A 8 14.33 3.77 -2.19
CA ARG A 8 14.24 3.01 -3.47
C ARG A 8 12.84 2.98 -4.08
N TYR A 9 11.79 3.21 -3.29
CA TYR A 9 10.41 3.20 -3.79
C TYR A 9 9.96 4.58 -4.28
N ILE A 10 10.69 5.66 -4.01
CA ILE A 10 10.29 7.03 -4.38
C ILE A 10 10.05 7.13 -5.89
N GLY A 11 10.98 6.65 -6.72
CA GLY A 11 10.83 6.71 -8.19
C GLY A 11 9.64 5.91 -8.72
N ILE A 12 9.36 4.75 -8.11
CA ILE A 12 8.20 3.92 -8.48
C ILE A 12 6.90 4.64 -8.07
N MET A 13 6.84 5.16 -6.85
CA MET A 13 5.68 5.89 -6.34
C MET A 13 5.40 7.14 -7.17
N ASP A 14 6.43 7.92 -7.52
CA ASP A 14 6.31 9.10 -8.39
C ASP A 14 5.77 8.73 -9.78
N THR A 15 6.31 7.66 -10.38
CA THR A 15 5.81 7.15 -11.67
C THR A 15 4.33 6.76 -11.60
N ILE A 16 3.91 6.09 -10.53
CA ILE A 16 2.51 5.69 -10.33
C ILE A 16 1.62 6.93 -10.12
N ALA A 17 2.07 7.90 -9.33
CA ALA A 17 1.36 9.14 -9.08
C ALA A 17 1.15 9.95 -10.37
N GLN A 18 2.21 10.15 -11.17
CA GLN A 18 2.12 10.84 -12.45
C GLN A 18 1.15 10.17 -13.42
N ARG A 19 1.20 8.83 -13.52
CA ARG A 19 0.23 8.07 -14.33
C ARG A 19 -1.19 8.25 -13.81
N HIS A 20 -1.38 8.28 -12.49
CA HIS A 20 -2.68 8.50 -11.89
C HIS A 20 -3.24 9.89 -12.22
N PHE A 21 -2.42 10.95 -12.13
CA PHE A 21 -2.83 12.30 -12.53
C PHE A 21 -3.19 12.35 -14.02
N LYS A 22 -2.32 11.82 -14.87
CA LYS A 22 -2.57 11.79 -16.32
C LYS A 22 -3.86 11.07 -16.71
N ALA A 23 -4.15 9.93 -16.06
CA ALA A 23 -5.33 9.14 -16.37
C ALA A 23 -6.61 9.66 -15.70
N GLY A 24 -6.49 10.27 -14.51
CA GLY A 24 -7.62 10.56 -13.64
C GLY A 24 -8.02 12.03 -13.59
N TRP A 25 -7.10 12.96 -13.92
CA TRP A 25 -7.21 14.39 -13.58
C TRP A 25 -7.02 15.28 -14.80
N ASP A 26 -6.10 14.95 -15.72
CA ASP A 26 -5.81 15.79 -16.89
C ASP A 26 -7.07 16.08 -17.72
N GLY A 27 -7.26 17.36 -18.06
CA GLY A 27 -8.38 17.84 -18.88
C GLY A 27 -9.72 17.92 -18.15
N LYS A 28 -9.78 17.65 -16.84
CA LYS A 28 -11.00 17.79 -16.04
C LYS A 28 -11.04 19.12 -15.30
N GLN A 29 -12.20 19.78 -15.36
CA GLN A 29 -12.44 21.00 -14.57
C GLN A 29 -12.69 20.69 -13.08
N GLU A 30 -13.28 19.53 -12.79
CA GLU A 30 -13.58 19.08 -11.43
C GLU A 30 -13.18 17.61 -11.26
N VAL A 31 -12.65 17.29 -10.08
CA VAL A 31 -12.13 15.96 -9.76
C VAL A 31 -12.60 15.55 -8.36
N ILE A 32 -13.31 14.42 -8.25
CA ILE A 32 -13.68 13.85 -6.95
C ILE A 32 -12.52 12.99 -6.46
N VAL A 33 -11.79 13.51 -5.47
CA VAL A 33 -10.49 12.98 -5.05
C VAL A 33 -10.60 11.65 -4.32
N PHE A 34 -11.52 11.51 -3.35
CA PHE A 34 -11.59 10.30 -2.51
C PHE A 34 -11.82 9.01 -3.32
N PRO A 35 -12.79 8.93 -4.25
CA PRO A 35 -12.97 7.74 -5.08
C PRO A 35 -11.78 7.44 -5.98
N LEU A 36 -11.01 8.46 -6.39
CA LEU A 36 -9.81 8.29 -7.21
C LEU A 36 -8.62 7.80 -6.38
N ALA A 37 -8.39 8.42 -5.22
CA ALA A 37 -7.33 8.01 -4.30
C ALA A 37 -7.58 6.61 -3.72
N ASN A 38 -8.84 6.25 -3.46
CA ASN A 38 -9.22 5.01 -2.79
C ASN A 38 -9.71 3.90 -3.76
N ARG A 39 -9.52 4.06 -5.08
CA ARG A 39 -10.19 3.25 -6.11
C ARG A 39 -9.93 1.73 -6.00
N SER A 40 -8.76 1.34 -5.51
CA SER A 40 -8.27 -0.03 -5.67
C SER A 40 -8.64 -0.97 -4.51
N PHE A 41 -9.01 -0.47 -3.33
CA PHE A 41 -9.27 -1.31 -2.15
C PHE A 41 -10.43 -0.84 -1.27
N GLN A 42 -11.44 -0.13 -1.81
CA GLN A 42 -12.66 0.30 -1.08
C GLN A 42 -13.34 -0.81 -0.26
N PHE A 43 -13.07 -2.06 -0.60
CA PHE A 43 -13.56 -3.21 0.12
C PHE A 43 -12.86 -3.34 1.49
N PHE A 44 -11.54 -3.26 1.62
CA PHE A 44 -10.77 -3.89 2.70
C PHE A 44 -11.03 -3.38 4.13
N GLY A 45 -11.14 -2.07 4.35
CA GLY A 45 -11.35 -1.48 5.68
C GLY A 45 -12.67 -1.89 6.37
N PHE A 46 -13.76 -2.08 5.62
CA PHE A 46 -15.05 -2.48 6.21
C PHE A 46 -15.06 -3.93 6.71
N TRP A 47 -14.19 -4.78 6.17
CA TRP A 47 -14.16 -6.19 6.53
C TRP A 47 -13.44 -6.46 7.85
N VAL A 48 -12.41 -5.68 8.18
CA VAL A 48 -11.59 -5.87 9.38
C VAL A 48 -12.34 -5.50 10.67
N ILE A 49 -13.27 -4.53 10.59
CA ILE A 49 -14.06 -4.03 11.73
C ILE A 49 -15.40 -4.78 11.86
N SER A 50 -15.67 -5.75 10.99
CA SER A 50 -16.94 -6.47 11.00
C SER A 50 -17.08 -7.44 12.17
N ILE A 51 -18.33 -7.63 12.64
CA ILE A 51 -18.64 -8.60 13.70
C ILE A 51 -18.11 -9.99 13.27
N PRO A 52 -17.30 -10.67 14.11
CA PRO A 52 -16.59 -11.90 13.76
C PRO A 52 -17.52 -13.12 13.75
N LYS A 53 -18.59 -13.09 12.95
CA LYS A 53 -19.51 -14.19 12.73
C LYS A 53 -19.39 -14.67 11.28
N ASN A 54 -18.82 -15.86 11.10
CA ASN A 54 -18.61 -16.47 9.79
C ASN A 54 -19.90 -17.10 9.22
N LEU A 55 -20.90 -16.26 8.96
CA LEU A 55 -22.17 -16.68 8.36
C LEU A 55 -22.22 -16.27 6.87
N PRO A 56 -22.77 -17.10 5.97
CA PRO A 56 -22.94 -16.74 4.56
C PRO A 56 -23.63 -15.39 4.38
N GLY A 57 -23.10 -14.54 3.50
CA GLY A 57 -23.68 -13.21 3.24
C GLY A 57 -23.27 -12.11 4.23
N THR A 58 -22.55 -12.42 5.31
CA THR A 58 -21.96 -11.39 6.19
C THR A 58 -20.73 -10.75 5.57
N ALA A 59 -20.36 -9.56 6.04
CA ALA A 59 -19.07 -8.96 5.71
C ALA A 59 -17.94 -9.96 6.04
N PHE A 60 -17.77 -10.36 7.30
CA PHE A 60 -16.71 -11.28 7.71
C PHE A 60 -16.56 -12.52 6.80
N ASN A 61 -17.65 -13.17 6.39
CA ASN A 61 -17.57 -14.31 5.47
C ASN A 61 -16.98 -13.97 4.09
N ARG A 62 -17.41 -12.87 3.44
CA ARG A 62 -16.82 -12.52 2.14
C ARG A 62 -15.39 -12.01 2.28
N ALA A 63 -15.02 -11.43 3.42
CA ALA A 63 -13.63 -11.08 3.74
C ALA A 63 -12.72 -12.32 3.73
N ILE A 64 -13.15 -13.38 4.43
CA ILE A 64 -12.42 -14.65 4.46
C ILE A 64 -12.28 -15.25 3.06
N LYS A 65 -13.37 -15.23 2.27
CA LYS A 65 -13.33 -15.71 0.87
C LYS A 65 -12.36 -14.91 0.01
N ALA A 66 -12.42 -13.58 0.05
CA ALA A 66 -11.52 -12.71 -0.70
C ALA A 66 -10.06 -12.90 -0.28
N SER A 67 -9.80 -12.97 1.03
CA SER A 67 -8.47 -13.23 1.58
C SER A 67 -7.93 -14.58 1.10
N ASN A 68 -8.75 -15.63 1.06
CA ASN A 68 -8.34 -16.94 0.54
C ASN A 68 -8.01 -16.93 -0.96
N LEU A 69 -8.74 -16.16 -1.77
CA LEU A 69 -8.42 -15.97 -3.18
C LEU A 69 -7.07 -15.25 -3.33
N ILE A 70 -6.86 -14.16 -2.59
CA ILE A 70 -5.59 -13.41 -2.63
C ILE A 70 -4.42 -14.29 -2.17
N ARG A 71 -4.59 -15.08 -1.09
CA ARG A 71 -3.57 -16.04 -0.64
C ARG A 71 -3.21 -17.03 -1.74
N LYS A 72 -4.18 -17.50 -2.51
CA LYS A 72 -3.93 -18.45 -3.61
C LYS A 72 -3.04 -17.81 -4.69
N GLU A 73 -3.34 -16.59 -5.10
CA GLU A 73 -2.54 -15.85 -6.09
C GLU A 73 -1.14 -15.50 -5.54
N LEU A 74 -1.07 -15.05 -4.28
CA LEU A 74 0.21 -14.76 -3.62
C LEU A 74 1.11 -15.98 -3.54
N ARG A 75 0.58 -17.18 -3.29
CA ARG A 75 1.38 -18.41 -3.31
C ARG A 75 2.03 -18.65 -4.68
N VAL A 76 1.34 -18.35 -5.78
CA VAL A 76 1.92 -18.48 -7.13
C VAL A 76 3.09 -17.50 -7.29
N ILE A 77 2.89 -16.25 -6.89
CA ILE A 77 3.92 -15.20 -6.94
C ILE A 77 5.13 -15.56 -6.06
N ILE A 78 4.89 -16.05 -4.84
CA ILE A 78 5.94 -16.47 -3.89
C ILE A 78 6.77 -17.61 -4.48
N LYS A 79 6.11 -18.64 -5.04
CA LYS A 79 6.80 -19.78 -5.66
C LYS A 79 7.63 -19.35 -6.86
N GLN A 80 7.07 -18.50 -7.72
CA GLN A 80 7.81 -17.98 -8.86
C GLN A 80 9.02 -17.16 -8.39
N ARG A 81 8.85 -16.29 -7.38
CA ARG A 81 9.95 -15.49 -6.86
C ARG A 81 11.09 -16.35 -6.29
N LYS A 82 10.79 -17.49 -5.68
CA LYS A 82 11.82 -18.44 -5.20
C LYS A 82 12.64 -19.02 -6.36
N ILE A 83 11.98 -19.36 -7.48
CA ILE A 83 12.66 -19.83 -8.70
C ILE A 83 13.53 -18.70 -9.26
N ASP A 84 12.97 -17.50 -9.41
CA ASP A 84 13.69 -16.35 -9.96
C ASP A 84 14.93 -15.98 -9.14
N LEU A 85 14.87 -16.10 -7.81
CA LEU A 85 16.03 -15.89 -6.93
C LEU A 85 17.09 -16.98 -7.11
N ALA A 86 16.69 -18.25 -7.23
CA ALA A 86 17.62 -19.36 -7.46
C ALA A 86 18.32 -19.27 -8.83
N GLU A 87 17.62 -18.74 -9.84
CA GLU A 87 18.13 -18.54 -11.19
C GLU A 87 18.81 -17.17 -11.40
N ASN A 88 18.98 -16.37 -10.34
CA ASN A 88 19.51 -14.99 -10.38
C ASN A 88 18.75 -14.03 -11.32
N LYS A 89 17.48 -14.31 -11.61
CA LYS A 89 16.55 -13.44 -12.36
C LYS A 89 15.91 -12.35 -11.50
N ALA A 90 15.88 -12.55 -10.17
CA ALA A 90 15.43 -11.56 -9.20
C ALA A 90 16.57 -11.21 -8.22
N SER A 91 16.58 -9.97 -7.73
CA SER A 91 17.54 -9.55 -6.71
C SER A 91 17.02 -9.82 -5.28
N PRO A 92 17.88 -10.24 -4.34
CA PRO A 92 17.59 -10.32 -2.91
C PRO A 92 17.02 -9.04 -2.29
N THR A 93 17.38 -7.88 -2.85
CA THR A 93 17.02 -6.55 -2.32
C THR A 93 16.00 -5.81 -3.18
N GLN A 94 15.41 -6.49 -4.18
CA GLN A 94 14.49 -5.87 -5.14
C GLN A 94 13.23 -5.31 -4.46
N ASP A 95 12.58 -6.12 -3.62
CA ASP A 95 11.34 -5.75 -2.96
C ASP A 95 11.15 -6.50 -1.63
N ILE A 96 10.03 -6.19 -0.96
CA ILE A 96 9.70 -6.75 0.36
C ILE A 96 9.51 -8.27 0.31
N LEU A 97 9.04 -8.84 -0.81
CA LEU A 97 8.85 -10.27 -0.95
C LEU A 97 10.20 -10.98 -1.03
N SER A 98 11.13 -10.50 -1.86
CA SER A 98 12.52 -11.02 -1.89
C SER A 98 13.15 -10.96 -0.50
N HIS A 99 12.97 -9.85 0.21
CA HIS A 99 13.49 -9.70 1.57
C HIS A 99 12.88 -10.71 2.55
N MET A 100 11.55 -10.89 2.55
CA MET A 100 10.86 -11.85 3.43
C MET A 100 11.28 -13.30 3.15
N LEU A 101 11.56 -13.64 1.90
CA LEU A 101 12.01 -14.98 1.50
C LEU A 101 13.43 -15.31 1.97
N LEU A 102 14.28 -14.30 2.17
CA LEU A 102 15.70 -14.46 2.47
C LEU A 102 16.08 -14.07 3.90
N THR A 103 15.12 -13.56 4.68
CA THR A 103 15.34 -13.20 6.08
C THR A 103 14.96 -14.38 6.97
N SER A 104 15.94 -14.89 7.72
CA SER A 104 15.70 -15.81 8.82
C SER A 104 15.45 -15.05 10.12
N ASP A 105 14.80 -15.70 11.09
CA ASP A 105 14.76 -15.22 12.47
C ASP A 105 16.12 -15.44 13.18
N GLU A 106 16.15 -15.14 14.49
CA GLU A 106 17.31 -15.32 15.37
C GLU A 106 17.77 -16.79 15.50
N ASN A 107 16.89 -17.74 15.22
CA ASN A 107 17.17 -19.18 15.25
C ASN A 107 17.56 -19.72 13.87
N GLY A 108 17.68 -18.87 12.85
CA GLY A 108 17.95 -19.27 11.47
C GLY A 108 16.74 -19.85 10.74
N GLN A 109 15.52 -19.75 11.30
CA GLN A 109 14.31 -20.24 10.65
C GLN A 109 13.78 -19.22 9.64
N TYR A 110 13.51 -19.67 8.42
CA TYR A 110 12.88 -18.86 7.39
C TYR A 110 11.37 -18.86 7.52
N MET A 111 10.75 -17.75 7.13
CA MET A 111 9.30 -17.60 7.13
C MET A 111 8.65 -18.55 6.12
N ASN A 112 7.57 -19.22 6.53
CA ASN A 112 6.82 -20.08 5.61
C ASN A 112 5.99 -19.24 4.62
N GLU A 113 5.60 -19.85 3.50
CA GLU A 113 4.89 -19.16 2.41
C GLU A 113 3.53 -18.57 2.85
N MET A 114 2.89 -19.16 3.87
CA MET A 114 1.61 -18.68 4.38
C MET A 114 1.76 -17.40 5.18
N ASP A 115 2.74 -17.36 6.09
CA ASP A 115 3.03 -16.18 6.91
C ASP A 115 3.49 -15.02 6.03
N ILE A 116 4.28 -15.30 4.98
CA ILE A 116 4.67 -14.30 3.98
C ILE A 116 3.43 -13.74 3.30
N ALA A 117 2.52 -14.59 2.82
CA ALA A 117 1.29 -14.16 2.16
C ALA A 117 0.42 -13.31 3.10
N ASP A 118 0.24 -13.73 4.35
CA ASP A 118 -0.55 -13.00 5.34
C ASP A 118 0.07 -11.64 5.68
N LYS A 119 1.39 -11.55 5.82
CA LYS A 119 2.08 -10.25 6.02
C LYS A 119 1.93 -9.33 4.82
N ILE A 120 2.02 -9.85 3.59
CA ILE A 120 1.82 -9.04 2.38
C ILE A 120 0.38 -8.52 2.33
N ILE A 121 -0.62 -9.36 2.63
CA ILE A 121 -2.03 -8.92 2.71
C ILE A 121 -2.18 -7.82 3.75
N GLY A 122 -1.60 -8.00 4.94
CA GLY A 122 -1.62 -6.99 6.00
C GLY A 122 -0.99 -5.66 5.58
N LEU A 123 0.15 -5.71 4.88
CA LEU A 123 0.81 -4.51 4.35
C LEU A 123 -0.02 -3.81 3.29
N LEU A 124 -0.66 -4.55 2.38
CA LEU A 124 -1.54 -3.98 1.34
C LEU A 124 -2.74 -3.26 1.96
N ILE A 125 -3.39 -3.89 2.95
CA ILE A 125 -4.54 -3.31 3.64
C ILE A 125 -4.10 -2.07 4.45
N GLY A 126 -3.06 -2.21 5.26
CA GLY A 126 -2.59 -1.15 6.15
C GLY A 126 -2.07 0.07 5.39
N GLY A 127 -1.40 -0.15 4.25
CA GLY A 127 -0.83 0.92 3.44
C GLY A 127 -1.84 1.63 2.53
N HIS A 128 -2.90 0.94 2.08
CA HIS A 128 -3.81 1.55 1.12
C HIS A 128 -4.82 2.50 1.76
N ASP A 129 -5.61 2.03 2.71
CA ASP A 129 -6.78 2.78 3.20
C ASP A 129 -6.35 4.04 3.97
N THR A 130 -5.27 3.94 4.74
CA THR A 130 -4.71 5.06 5.51
C THR A 130 -4.09 6.12 4.60
N ALA A 131 -3.28 5.72 3.61
CA ALA A 131 -2.67 6.64 2.67
C ALA A 131 -3.71 7.34 1.79
N SER A 132 -4.73 6.61 1.34
CA SER A 132 -5.83 7.17 0.53
C SER A 132 -6.61 8.25 1.30
N ALA A 133 -6.92 7.99 2.57
CA ALA A 133 -7.55 8.97 3.45
C ALA A 133 -6.65 10.19 3.66
N ALA A 134 -5.37 9.98 3.98
CA ALA A 134 -4.41 11.07 4.18
C ALA A 134 -4.28 11.96 2.94
N ILE A 135 -4.11 11.37 1.75
CA ILE A 135 -4.06 12.11 0.47
C ILE A 135 -5.34 12.93 0.27
N THR A 136 -6.51 12.32 0.53
CA THR A 136 -7.80 13.01 0.41
C THR A 136 -7.87 14.23 1.33
N PHE A 137 -7.46 14.09 2.59
CA PHE A 137 -7.44 15.22 3.53
C PHE A 137 -6.45 16.30 3.11
N VAL A 138 -5.25 15.92 2.66
CA VAL A 138 -4.26 16.87 2.15
C VAL A 138 -4.85 17.69 0.99
N VAL A 139 -5.43 17.04 -0.02
CA VAL A 139 -6.02 17.75 -1.16
C VAL A 139 -7.20 18.62 -0.73
N LYS A 140 -8.06 18.12 0.17
CA LYS A 140 -9.17 18.89 0.73
C LYS A 140 -8.67 20.17 1.40
N TYR A 141 -7.71 20.07 2.31
CA TYR A 141 -7.20 21.21 3.06
C TYR A 141 -6.46 22.22 2.17
N LEU A 142 -5.72 21.75 1.17
CA LEU A 142 -5.10 22.67 0.20
C LEU A 142 -6.14 23.42 -0.63
N ALA A 143 -7.27 22.79 -0.95
CA ALA A 143 -8.38 23.45 -1.67
C ALA A 143 -9.15 24.46 -0.80
N GLU A 144 -9.33 24.17 0.48
CA GLU A 144 -10.05 25.04 1.43
C GLU A 144 -9.21 26.23 1.95
N PHE A 145 -7.87 26.12 1.91
CA PHE A 145 -6.94 27.14 2.44
C PHE A 145 -5.92 27.61 1.40
N PRO A 146 -6.28 28.57 0.51
CA PRO A 146 -5.42 29.04 -0.58
C PRO A 146 -4.07 29.61 -0.11
N ASP A 147 -4.01 30.23 1.07
CA ASP A 147 -2.76 30.75 1.63
C ASP A 147 -1.75 29.63 1.93
N ILE A 148 -2.24 28.52 2.49
CA ILE A 148 -1.41 27.33 2.75
C ILE A 148 -0.96 26.70 1.43
N TYR A 149 -1.88 26.57 0.46
CA TYR A 149 -1.54 26.08 -0.87
C TYR A 149 -0.43 26.91 -1.53
N ASN A 150 -0.52 28.24 -1.45
CA ASN A 150 0.48 29.14 -2.02
C ASN A 150 1.86 28.98 -1.36
N GLU A 151 1.93 28.73 -0.05
CA GLU A 151 3.20 28.48 0.63
C GLU A 151 3.81 27.11 0.30
N VAL A 152 2.96 26.07 0.16
CA VAL A 152 3.40 24.74 -0.32
C VAL A 152 3.93 24.84 -1.75
N LEU A 153 3.25 25.58 -2.64
CA LEU A 153 3.66 25.78 -4.03
C LEU A 153 5.00 26.51 -4.15
N LYS A 154 5.27 27.47 -3.26
CA LYS A 154 6.57 28.17 -3.19
C LYS A 154 7.69 27.32 -2.59
N GLY A 155 7.40 26.10 -2.12
CA GLY A 155 8.35 25.23 -1.41
C GLY A 155 8.76 25.76 -0.04
N LYS A 156 7.96 26.65 0.57
CA LYS A 156 8.30 27.38 1.81
C LYS A 156 7.77 26.75 3.09
N LEU A 157 7.24 25.51 3.03
CA LEU A 157 6.70 24.81 4.18
C LEU A 157 7.79 24.48 5.20
N HIS A 158 8.13 25.45 6.05
CA HIS A 158 8.81 25.20 7.31
C HIS A 158 7.76 24.68 8.28
N LEU A 159 7.80 23.38 8.56
CA LEU A 159 6.94 22.80 9.60
C LEU A 159 7.33 23.46 10.94
N PRO A 160 6.43 24.19 11.62
CA PRO A 160 6.76 24.85 12.89
C PRO A 160 6.83 23.85 14.06
N PHE A 161 6.71 22.55 13.79
CA PHE A 161 6.69 21.51 14.82
C PHE A 161 8.05 20.83 14.91
N SER A 162 8.76 21.15 16.00
CA SER A 162 9.80 20.28 16.54
C SER A 162 9.10 19.06 17.13
N ILE A 163 9.36 17.86 16.59
CA ILE A 163 9.02 16.61 17.29
C ILE A 163 10.00 16.54 18.47
N GLN A 164 9.56 16.97 19.65
CA GLN A 164 10.20 16.62 20.92
C GLN A 164 9.85 15.19 21.30
#